data_AF-M1Z5J4-F1
#
_entry.id   AF-M1Z5J4-F1
#
_cell.length_a   1.000
_cell.length_b   1.000
_cell.length_c   1.000
_cell.angle_alpha   90.00
_cell.angle_beta   90.00
_cell.angle_gamma   90.00
#
_symmetry.space_group_name_H-M   'P 1'
#
loop_
_entity.id
_entity.type
_entity.pdbx_description
1 polymer ?
#
loop_
_entity_poly.entity_id
_entity_poly.type
_entity_poly.pdbx_seq_one_letter_code
_entity_poly.pdbx_strand_id
1 'polypeptide(L)'
;MTKPNWILIIGSIIILLLLFVIIYEDSLITADPYSLDRGLEYRIGNDVLKVEHPIKPNSVDKLGTDPLGRNLLSLLIKGTKITVGIAFISTIIRLAIGILISLFIKDKKKRVNSGIYYILTIILNIFIGYMIFTQPFFKELELSHSILASGVILGIFGWGRIIISLNCRNSVYGTRNGKEIKVYLKEKAPYILINFFMEMGTTLFILLILGFLGITIGVNKYSTINTNWGIMPNYNPEWGGILAIARQAIELEAYWLIVGPLFFFIISILGFLLVGKGLSQNIEKYGTIVSKRMVKIGNFISPKQYIEDIKRFSWNKARVIVKTAIIIFIILWIAPSINTGNGYYQIDKERVWKDLENIYEIQQINGINSIESKDRVGEYIAEELEKIYRLLPVFEDEYVQEINYEQEDLETKEKAVVKGRNIAAYIWGRNSNNPLVIVTDYGNELHRNGTSVAATLELARSLGEKNNKEMASRTIVFLFIDGNLDEGMGVYNALGSKNIDINSFYIYLNYLGLGDSNKIYIDTSSVLSAYKRHYRNIRNIKEGAKELKITIEQEYFNNMFIDIEAFTENKVSGLALSGIGKEGYEQYTKFNEQNRNDISKIHSNTLEEQVQLIMNIAIKYAWSDKPRLGDSY
;
A
#
# COMPACT_ATOMS: atom_id res chain seq x y z
N MET A 1 -0.54 48.54 -15.97
CA MET A 1 -0.94 47.16 -15.60
C MET A 1 0.24 46.44 -14.96
N THR A 2 0.12 45.93 -13.73
CA THR A 2 1.21 45.18 -13.10
C THR A 2 1.38 43.83 -13.79
N LYS A 3 2.59 43.56 -14.31
CA LYS A 3 2.93 42.26 -14.92
C LYS A 3 2.66 41.11 -13.92
N PRO A 4 2.07 40.00 -14.36
CA PRO A 4 1.85 38.83 -13.50
C PRO A 4 3.19 38.30 -12.97
N ASN A 5 3.17 37.81 -11.73
CA ASN A 5 4.31 37.10 -11.16
C ASN A 5 4.29 35.65 -11.67
N TRP A 6 4.86 35.43 -12.85
CA TRP A 6 4.90 34.12 -13.49
C TRP A 6 5.64 33.06 -12.64
N ILE A 7 6.69 33.48 -11.91
CA ILE A 7 7.45 32.62 -11.00
C ILE A 7 6.51 32.02 -9.94
N LEU A 8 5.72 32.87 -9.28
CA LEU A 8 4.75 32.42 -8.28
C LEU A 8 3.68 31.52 -8.88
N ILE A 9 3.13 31.89 -10.05
CA ILE A 9 2.05 31.15 -10.71
C ILE A 9 2.52 29.74 -11.09
N ILE A 10 3.66 29.62 -11.77
CA ILE A 10 4.22 28.32 -12.19
C ILE A 10 4.51 27.45 -10.96
N GLY A 11 5.16 28.02 -9.94
CA GLY A 11 5.42 27.30 -8.69
C GLY A 11 4.14 26.82 -8.01
N SER A 12 3.11 27.67 -7.94
CA SER A 12 1.82 27.29 -7.35
C SER A 12 1.10 26.20 -8.14
N ILE A 13 1.17 26.20 -9.48
CA ILE A 13 0.61 25.14 -10.32
C ILE A 13 1.30 23.80 -10.02
N ILE A 14 2.63 23.80 -9.92
CA ILE A 14 3.39 22.59 -9.60
C ILE A 14 3.00 22.04 -8.23
N ILE A 15 2.93 22.87 -7.20
CA ILE A 15 2.53 22.43 -5.86
C ILE A 15 1.08 21.93 -5.85
N LEU A 16 0.18 22.57 -6.59
CA LEU A 16 -1.21 22.10 -6.73
C LEU A 16 -1.28 20.73 -7.41
N LEU A 17 -0.47 20.48 -8.45
CA LEU A 17 -0.37 19.16 -9.07
C LEU A 17 0.18 18.11 -8.11
N LEU A 18 1.18 18.44 -7.28
CA LEU A 18 1.68 17.52 -6.26
C LEU A 18 0.63 17.20 -5.20
N LEU A 19 -0.10 18.22 -4.72
CA LEU A 19 -1.22 18.01 -3.78
C LEU A 19 -2.33 17.16 -4.42
N PHE A 20 -2.60 17.36 -5.70
CA PHE A 20 -3.53 16.51 -6.45
C PHE A 20 -3.06 15.06 -6.47
N VAL A 21 -1.77 14.79 -6.75
CA VAL A 21 -1.20 13.43 -6.71
C VAL A 21 -1.33 12.82 -5.31
N ILE A 22 -1.06 13.58 -4.23
CA ILE A 22 -1.15 13.09 -2.85
C ILE A 22 -2.60 12.77 -2.45
N ILE A 23 -3.56 13.64 -2.80
CA ILE A 23 -4.97 13.47 -2.43
C ILE A 23 -5.60 12.33 -3.22
N TYR A 24 -5.25 12.19 -4.50
CA TYR A 24 -5.83 11.21 -5.41
C TYR A 24 -4.91 10.01 -5.65
N GLU A 25 -3.97 9.72 -4.74
CA GLU A 25 -2.99 8.63 -4.89
C GLU A 25 -3.68 7.31 -5.25
N ASP A 26 -4.72 6.94 -4.50
CA ASP A 26 -5.44 5.67 -4.63
C ASP A 26 -6.23 5.54 -5.96
N SER A 27 -6.43 6.64 -6.69
CA SER A 27 -7.12 6.65 -7.99
C SER A 27 -6.15 6.73 -9.17
N LEU A 28 -4.93 7.24 -8.94
CA LEU A 28 -3.90 7.41 -9.96
C LEU A 28 -2.98 6.20 -10.07
N ILE A 29 -2.80 5.44 -8.98
CA ILE A 29 -2.01 4.21 -8.96
C ILE A 29 -2.65 3.17 -9.90
N THR A 30 -1.87 2.65 -10.84
CA THR A 30 -2.34 1.69 -11.85
C THR A 30 -2.05 0.23 -11.51
N ALA A 31 -1.05 -0.02 -10.66
CA ALA A 31 -0.64 -1.35 -10.20
C ALA A 31 -0.16 -1.25 -8.74
N ASP A 32 -0.17 -2.37 -8.00
CA ASP A 32 0.24 -2.34 -6.59
C ASP A 32 1.71 -1.92 -6.43
N PRO A 33 2.01 -0.83 -5.69
CA PRO A 33 3.38 -0.45 -5.39
C PRO A 33 4.13 -1.45 -4.48
N TYR A 34 3.43 -2.49 -3.99
CA TYR A 34 3.96 -3.55 -3.13
C TYR A 34 3.87 -4.95 -3.79
N SER A 35 3.42 -5.08 -5.03
CA SER A 35 3.47 -6.39 -5.71
C SER A 35 4.91 -6.80 -6.02
N LEU A 36 5.17 -8.07 -6.27
CA LEU A 36 6.44 -8.57 -6.76
C LEU A 36 6.18 -9.32 -8.07
N ASP A 37 6.91 -8.97 -9.12
CA ASP A 37 6.90 -9.76 -10.34
C ASP A 37 8.31 -10.35 -10.50
N ARG A 38 8.40 -11.69 -10.44
CA ARG A 38 9.67 -12.42 -10.55
C ARG A 38 10.10 -12.60 -12.03
N GLY A 39 9.31 -12.09 -12.99
CA GLY A 39 9.57 -12.22 -14.41
C GLY A 39 9.03 -13.52 -15.00
N LEU A 40 9.19 -13.71 -16.31
CA LEU A 40 8.64 -14.86 -17.03
C LEU A 40 9.76 -15.76 -17.55
N GLU A 41 9.74 -17.04 -17.22
CA GLU A 41 10.53 -18.05 -17.94
C GLU A 41 9.65 -18.73 -19.00
N TYR A 42 10.09 -18.68 -20.26
CA TYR A 42 9.53 -19.45 -21.36
C TYR A 42 10.55 -20.49 -21.80
N ARG A 43 10.23 -21.77 -21.67
CA ARG A 43 11.01 -22.85 -22.31
C ARG A 43 10.49 -23.05 -23.72
N ILE A 44 11.31 -22.72 -24.73
CA ILE A 44 11.04 -23.03 -26.13
C ILE A 44 12.09 -24.04 -26.60
N GLY A 45 11.73 -25.33 -26.61
CA GLY A 45 12.69 -26.40 -26.88
C GLY A 45 13.72 -26.53 -25.76
N ASN A 46 15.02 -26.46 -26.09
CA ASN A 46 16.12 -26.46 -25.11
C ASN A 46 16.49 -25.06 -24.61
N ASP A 47 15.94 -23.99 -25.21
CA ASP A 47 16.29 -22.61 -24.86
C ASP A 47 15.28 -22.03 -23.85
N VAL A 48 15.80 -21.40 -22.80
CA VAL A 48 15.01 -20.71 -21.77
C VAL A 48 15.06 -19.21 -22.06
N LEU A 49 13.97 -18.66 -22.57
CA LEU A 49 13.77 -17.21 -22.70
C LEU A 49 13.22 -16.67 -21.39
N LYS A 50 14.08 -15.99 -20.62
CA LYS A 50 13.70 -15.35 -19.36
C LYS A 50 13.47 -13.86 -19.57
N VAL A 51 12.23 -13.39 -19.40
CA VAL A 51 11.91 -11.96 -19.29
C VAL A 51 12.19 -11.55 -17.87
N GLU A 52 13.26 -10.79 -17.69
CA GLU A 52 13.73 -10.37 -16.37
C GLU A 52 13.41 -8.91 -16.10
N HIS A 53 13.16 -8.60 -14.83
CA HIS A 53 13.04 -7.23 -14.36
C HIS A 53 14.42 -6.64 -14.04
N PRO A 54 14.59 -5.32 -14.18
CA PRO A 54 13.60 -4.32 -14.57
C PRO A 54 13.33 -4.29 -16.08
N ILE A 55 12.07 -4.13 -16.46
CA ILE A 55 11.66 -4.00 -17.86
C ILE A 55 11.67 -2.50 -18.22
N LYS A 56 12.25 -2.18 -19.38
CA LYS A 56 12.24 -0.82 -19.94
C LYS A 56 10.82 -0.33 -20.21
N PRO A 57 10.59 1.00 -20.27
CA PRO A 57 9.29 1.57 -20.61
C PRO A 57 8.63 0.91 -21.82
N ASN A 58 7.38 0.47 -21.66
CA ASN A 58 6.59 -0.21 -22.68
C ASN A 58 5.11 0.27 -22.66
N SER A 59 4.24 -0.32 -23.48
CA SER A 59 2.83 0.08 -23.59
C SER A 59 2.00 -0.19 -22.32
N VAL A 60 2.41 -1.17 -21.52
CA VAL A 60 1.80 -1.55 -20.24
C VAL A 60 2.43 -0.72 -19.11
N ASP A 61 3.75 -0.82 -18.95
CA ASP A 61 4.58 -0.10 -18.00
C ASP A 61 5.17 1.16 -18.62
N LYS A 62 4.38 2.23 -18.65
CA LYS A 62 4.76 3.51 -19.30
C LYS A 62 6.10 4.11 -18.85
N LEU A 63 6.51 3.86 -17.60
CA LEU A 63 7.80 4.30 -17.04
C LEU A 63 8.75 3.12 -16.75
N GLY A 64 8.41 1.92 -17.19
CA GLY A 64 9.14 0.69 -16.89
C GLY A 64 8.85 0.14 -15.50
N THR A 65 9.58 -0.92 -15.13
CA THR A 65 9.50 -1.56 -13.81
C THR A 65 10.81 -1.40 -13.03
N ASP A 66 10.77 -1.64 -11.72
CA ASP A 66 11.96 -1.79 -10.88
C ASP A 66 12.49 -3.25 -10.87
N PRO A 67 13.61 -3.55 -10.20
CA PRO A 67 14.17 -4.91 -10.14
C PRO A 67 13.27 -5.93 -9.43
N LEU A 68 12.26 -5.47 -8.67
CA LEU A 68 11.25 -6.30 -8.03
C LEU A 68 10.00 -6.49 -8.91
N GLY A 69 10.03 -5.98 -10.14
CA GLY A 69 8.93 -6.07 -11.09
C GLY A 69 7.76 -5.12 -10.82
N ARG A 70 7.96 -4.13 -9.95
CA ARG A 70 6.94 -3.12 -9.61
C ARG A 70 6.90 -2.03 -10.66
N ASN A 71 5.68 -1.61 -11.01
CA ASN A 71 5.46 -0.52 -11.95
C ASN A 71 6.01 0.82 -11.40
N LEU A 72 6.99 1.42 -12.10
CA LEU A 72 7.69 2.61 -11.59
C LEU A 72 6.77 3.83 -11.41
N LEU A 73 5.77 4.01 -12.28
CA LEU A 73 4.82 5.11 -12.15
C LEU A 73 4.02 5.02 -10.83
N SER A 74 3.58 3.81 -10.49
CA SER A 74 2.85 3.53 -9.25
C SER A 74 3.72 3.77 -8.02
N LEU A 75 5.00 3.38 -8.07
CA LEU A 75 6.00 3.69 -7.03
C LEU A 75 6.18 5.21 -6.85
N LEU A 76 6.29 5.97 -7.94
CA LEU A 76 6.50 7.43 -7.88
C LEU A 76 5.28 8.17 -7.33
N ILE A 77 4.07 7.77 -7.74
CA ILE A 77 2.82 8.34 -7.21
C ILE A 77 2.73 8.08 -5.71
N LYS A 78 2.89 6.82 -5.28
CA LYS A 78 2.83 6.45 -3.87
C LYS A 78 3.92 7.14 -3.03
N GLY A 79 5.12 7.22 -3.60
CA GLY A 79 6.27 7.87 -2.97
C GLY A 79 6.11 9.37 -2.78
N THR A 80 5.24 10.03 -3.55
CA THR A 80 4.97 11.46 -3.40
C THR A 80 4.53 11.80 -1.98
N LYS A 81 3.60 11.01 -1.43
CA LYS A 81 3.08 11.24 -0.07
C LYS A 81 4.14 11.04 1.01
N ILE A 82 4.96 10.00 0.87
CA ILE A 82 6.02 9.67 1.84
C ILE A 82 7.12 10.73 1.80
N THR A 83 7.72 10.98 0.64
CA THR A 83 8.85 11.90 0.50
C THR A 83 8.47 13.34 0.82
N VAL A 84 7.31 13.82 0.35
CA VAL A 84 6.82 15.17 0.69
C VAL A 84 6.39 15.25 2.16
N GLY A 85 5.85 14.18 2.74
CA GLY A 85 5.49 14.10 4.15
C GLY A 85 6.69 14.29 5.09
N ILE A 86 7.82 13.63 4.79
CA ILE A 86 9.06 13.80 5.55
C ILE A 86 9.58 15.24 5.45
N ALA A 87 9.57 15.79 4.22
CA ALA A 87 9.97 17.19 4.01
C ALA A 87 9.08 18.17 4.78
N PHE A 88 7.78 17.90 4.86
CA PHE A 88 6.81 18.70 5.60
C PHE A 88 7.05 18.67 7.10
N ILE A 89 7.17 17.48 7.70
CA ILE A 89 7.45 17.31 9.14
C ILE A 89 8.76 18.02 9.50
N SER A 90 9.82 17.77 8.73
CA SER A 90 11.12 18.41 8.94
C SER A 90 11.04 19.92 8.87
N THR A 91 10.32 20.47 7.89
CA THR A 91 10.17 21.92 7.73
C THR A 91 9.42 22.56 8.88
N ILE A 92 8.34 21.93 9.38
CA ILE A 92 7.62 22.43 10.56
C ILE A 92 8.54 22.51 11.77
N ILE A 93 9.33 21.47 12.01
CA ILE A 93 10.26 21.42 13.14
C ILE A 93 11.34 22.50 13.00
N ARG A 94 11.92 22.66 11.80
CA ARG A 94 12.90 23.73 11.50
C ARG A 94 12.31 25.10 11.79
N LEU A 95 11.08 25.37 11.35
CA LEU A 95 10.38 26.64 11.58
C LEU A 95 10.11 26.87 13.06
N ALA A 96 9.62 25.86 13.78
CA ALA A 96 9.36 25.96 15.20
C ALA A 96 10.64 26.35 15.97
N ILE A 97 11.73 25.60 15.77
CA ILE A 97 13.01 25.85 16.44
C ILE A 97 13.60 27.20 15.99
N GLY A 98 13.61 27.48 14.68
CA GLY A 98 14.16 28.71 14.12
C GLY A 98 13.44 29.97 14.59
N ILE A 99 12.10 29.93 14.65
CA ILE A 99 11.29 31.04 15.19
C ILE A 99 11.59 31.23 16.67
N LEU A 100 11.57 30.17 17.48
CA LEU A 100 11.85 30.25 18.92
C LEU A 100 13.21 30.88 19.19
N ILE A 101 14.27 30.40 18.54
CA ILE A 101 15.62 30.94 18.74
C ILE A 101 15.73 32.38 18.21
N SER A 102 15.08 32.71 17.10
CA SER A 102 15.09 34.08 16.54
C SER A 102 14.44 35.12 17.46
N LEU A 103 13.57 34.71 18.40
CA LEU A 103 13.02 35.61 19.41
C LEU A 103 14.09 36.09 20.41
N PHE A 104 15.03 35.20 20.75
CA PHE A 104 16.09 35.45 21.73
C PHE A 104 17.35 36.08 21.14
N ILE A 105 17.65 35.82 19.86
CA ILE A 105 18.80 36.41 19.17
C ILE A 105 18.46 37.81 18.68
N LYS A 106 19.07 38.84 19.30
CA LYS A 106 18.96 40.26 18.89
C LYS A 106 20.12 40.62 17.96
N ASP A 107 19.82 40.97 16.71
CA ASP A 107 20.85 41.06 15.68
C ASP A 107 21.77 42.28 15.83
N LYS A 108 23.09 42.02 15.83
CA LYS A 108 24.13 43.02 15.54
C LYS A 108 24.65 42.74 14.14
N LYS A 109 24.18 43.49 13.14
CA LYS A 109 24.84 44.02 11.91
C LYS A 109 25.99 43.24 11.21
N LYS A 110 26.28 41.98 11.53
CA LYS A 110 27.32 41.21 10.84
C LYS A 110 26.68 40.55 9.63
N ARG A 111 27.02 41.09 8.45
CA ARG A 111 26.87 40.42 7.16
C ARG A 111 27.75 39.16 7.17
N VAL A 112 27.32 38.10 7.86
CA VAL A 112 27.83 36.76 7.59
C VAL A 112 27.56 36.52 6.10
N ASN A 113 28.56 36.03 5.36
CA ASN A 113 28.40 35.73 3.94
C ASN A 113 27.35 34.61 3.79
N SER A 114 26.08 35.02 3.65
CA SER A 114 24.91 34.16 3.85
C SER A 114 24.91 32.94 2.93
N GLY A 115 25.49 33.06 1.73
CA GLY A 115 25.61 31.95 0.79
C GLY A 115 26.50 30.81 1.28
N ILE A 116 27.70 31.12 1.79
CA ILE A 116 28.64 30.10 2.30
C ILE A 116 28.04 29.38 3.51
N TYR A 117 27.43 30.14 4.43
CA TYR A 117 26.77 29.54 5.58
C TYR A 117 25.63 28.60 5.16
N TYR A 118 24.81 28.98 4.17
CA TYR A 118 23.75 28.12 3.67
C TYR A 118 24.28 26.82 3.08
N ILE A 119 25.32 26.88 2.24
CA ILE A 119 25.94 25.68 1.67
C ILE A 119 26.47 24.77 2.78
N LEU A 120 27.22 25.33 3.74
CA LEU A 120 27.76 24.57 4.87
C LEU A 120 26.66 23.92 5.71
N THR A 121 25.55 24.62 5.98
CA THR A 121 24.42 24.03 6.72
C THR A 121 23.75 22.88 5.96
N ILE A 122 23.64 22.96 4.64
CA ILE A 122 23.07 21.89 3.82
C ILE A 122 24.00 20.67 3.84
N ILE A 123 25.31 20.88 3.62
CA ILE A 123 26.32 19.82 3.66
C ILE A 123 26.33 19.15 5.04
N LEU A 124 26.32 19.93 6.11
CA LEU A 124 26.29 19.41 7.48
C LEU A 124 25.04 18.57 7.74
N ASN A 125 23.87 19.03 7.27
CA ASN A 125 22.61 18.28 7.46
C ASN A 125 22.59 16.97 6.66
N ILE A 126 23.15 16.96 5.44
CA ILE A 126 23.35 15.73 4.67
C ILE A 126 24.31 14.79 5.40
N PHE A 127 25.44 15.30 5.89
CA PHE A 127 26.44 14.49 6.59
C PHE A 127 25.89 13.87 7.87
N ILE A 128 25.22 14.67 8.71
CA ILE A 128 24.58 14.19 9.94
C ILE A 128 23.46 13.19 9.61
N GLY A 129 22.60 13.51 8.63
CA GLY A 129 21.54 12.62 8.17
C GLY A 129 22.10 11.28 7.72
N TYR A 130 23.14 11.27 6.90
CA TYR A 130 23.83 10.06 6.46
C TYR A 130 24.40 9.26 7.64
N MET A 131 25.10 9.92 8.58
CA MET A 131 25.69 9.23 9.74
C MET A 131 24.64 8.57 10.64
N ILE A 132 23.48 9.20 10.81
CA ILE A 132 22.40 8.68 11.66
C ILE A 132 21.61 7.59 10.93
N PHE A 133 21.19 7.82 9.68
CA PHE A 133 20.34 6.88 8.95
C PHE A 133 21.08 5.63 8.44
N THR A 134 22.42 5.62 8.47
CA THR A 134 23.18 4.39 8.18
C THR A 134 23.13 3.37 9.33
N GLN A 135 22.78 3.79 10.55
CA GLN A 135 22.76 2.90 11.72
C GLN A 135 21.65 1.83 11.58
N PRO A 136 21.90 0.58 12.01
CA PRO A 136 20.94 -0.53 11.89
C PRO A 136 19.56 -0.20 12.46
N PHE A 137 19.53 0.44 13.65
CA PHE A 137 18.30 0.86 14.31
C PHE A 137 17.36 1.65 13.40
N PHE A 138 17.86 2.60 12.60
CA PHE A 138 17.01 3.42 11.72
C PHE A 138 16.56 2.70 10.47
N LYS A 139 17.38 1.76 9.97
CA LYS A 139 17.04 0.93 8.81
C LYS A 139 15.94 -0.08 9.14
N GLU A 140 15.88 -0.50 10.39
CA GLU A 140 14.89 -1.43 10.93
C GLU A 140 13.63 -0.74 11.46
N LEU A 141 13.44 0.57 11.28
CA LEU A 141 12.18 1.19 11.70
C LEU A 141 11.05 0.84 10.72
N GLU A 142 9.86 0.56 11.26
CA GLU A 142 8.63 0.54 10.46
C GLU A 142 8.46 1.85 9.69
N LEU A 143 7.79 1.81 8.53
CA LEU A 143 7.65 2.97 7.65
C LEU A 143 7.11 4.22 8.37
N SER A 144 6.07 4.07 9.19
CA SER A 144 5.44 5.16 9.95
C SER A 144 6.45 5.82 10.90
N HIS A 145 7.15 5.01 11.68
CA HIS A 145 8.19 5.43 12.63
C HIS A 145 9.41 6.03 11.93
N SER A 146 9.81 5.45 10.79
CA SER A 146 10.93 5.93 9.98
C SER A 146 10.64 7.32 9.39
N ILE A 147 9.42 7.54 8.86
CA ILE A 147 8.98 8.86 8.37
C ILE A 147 9.10 9.92 9.47
N LEU A 148 8.61 9.62 10.68
CA LEU A 148 8.68 10.52 11.83
C LEU A 148 10.14 10.78 12.24
N ALA A 149 10.94 9.72 12.40
CA ALA A 149 12.34 9.82 12.77
C ALA A 149 13.14 10.66 11.77
N SER A 150 13.00 10.39 10.46
CA SER A 150 13.65 11.15 9.41
C SER A 150 13.23 12.62 9.40
N GLY A 151 11.94 12.89 9.57
CA GLY A 151 11.42 14.25 9.69
C GLY A 151 12.01 15.00 10.88
N VAL A 152 12.05 14.37 12.05
CA VAL A 152 12.59 14.94 13.29
C VAL A 152 14.08 15.23 13.18
N ILE A 153 14.89 14.26 12.75
CA ILE A 153 16.35 14.40 12.65
C ILE A 153 16.72 15.52 11.67
N LEU A 154 16.21 15.46 10.44
CA LEU A 154 16.47 16.50 9.44
C LEU A 154 15.91 17.86 9.88
N GLY A 155 14.89 17.85 10.74
CA GLY A 155 14.27 19.03 11.34
C GLY A 155 15.18 19.73 12.35
N ILE A 156 15.71 18.96 13.30
CA ILE A 156 16.57 19.43 14.41
C ILE A 156 17.89 20.00 13.91
N PHE A 157 18.45 19.50 12.80
CA PHE A 157 19.73 19.98 12.30
C PHE A 157 19.63 21.08 11.23
N GLY A 158 18.41 21.45 10.80
CA GLY A 158 18.20 22.38 9.69
C GLY A 158 17.71 23.79 10.02
N TRP A 159 17.55 24.17 11.30
CA TRP A 159 16.91 25.43 11.69
C TRP A 159 17.78 26.68 11.49
N GLY A 160 19.10 26.55 11.36
CA GLY A 160 20.04 27.69 11.33
C GLY A 160 19.75 28.72 10.24
N ARG A 161 19.27 28.27 9.06
CA ARG A 161 18.93 29.14 7.93
C ARG A 161 17.77 30.08 8.22
N ILE A 162 16.78 29.61 8.98
CA ILE A 162 15.57 30.37 9.30
C ILE A 162 15.91 31.55 10.21
N ILE A 163 16.78 31.35 11.20
CA ILE A 163 17.22 32.42 12.10
C ILE A 163 17.85 33.56 11.30
N ILE A 164 18.80 33.23 10.41
CA ILE A 164 19.48 34.23 9.59
C ILE A 164 18.48 34.94 8.68
N SER A 165 17.58 34.21 8.02
CA SER A 165 16.58 34.82 7.15
C SER A 165 15.62 35.75 7.90
N LEU A 166 15.22 35.42 9.12
CA LEU A 166 14.27 36.23 9.90
C LEU A 166 14.94 37.47 10.50
N ASN A 167 16.23 37.37 10.86
CA ASN A 167 17.00 38.43 11.49
C ASN A 167 17.57 39.44 10.47
N CYS A 168 18.05 38.99 9.30
CA CYS A 168 18.62 39.87 8.27
C CYS A 168 17.59 40.76 7.55
N ARG A 169 16.30 40.39 7.56
CA ARG A 169 15.24 41.20 6.96
C ARG A 169 14.75 42.23 7.98
N ASN A 170 15.46 43.38 8.02
CA ASN A 170 15.12 44.55 8.82
C ASN A 170 13.66 44.93 8.63
N SER A 171 12.86 44.94 9.69
CA SER A 171 11.61 45.68 9.68
C SER A 171 11.90 47.17 9.93
N VAL A 172 11.31 48.00 9.09
CA VAL A 172 11.54 49.46 8.99
C VAL A 172 10.88 50.23 10.15
N TYR A 173 10.27 49.57 11.13
CA TYR A 173 9.67 50.24 12.29
C TYR A 173 10.28 49.75 13.60
N GLY A 174 10.85 50.71 14.32
CA GLY A 174 11.59 50.52 15.55
C GLY A 174 10.72 50.27 16.79
N THR A 175 11.45 50.12 17.90
CA THR A 175 10.99 50.06 19.29
C THR A 175 10.25 48.79 19.71
N ARG A 176 11.03 47.74 20.00
CA ARG A 176 10.65 46.69 20.95
C ARG A 176 10.61 47.30 22.36
N ASN A 177 9.41 47.69 22.79
CA ASN A 177 9.02 47.40 24.17
C ASN A 177 8.36 46.03 24.11
N GLY A 178 9.06 45.00 24.60
CA GLY A 178 8.54 43.64 24.58
C GLY A 178 7.18 43.58 25.27
N LYS A 179 6.21 42.88 24.67
CA LYS A 179 5.18 42.18 25.44
C LYS A 179 4.32 41.15 24.71
N GLU A 180 4.30 41.05 23.38
CA GLU A 180 3.45 40.02 22.76
C GLU A 180 4.10 39.28 21.60
N ILE A 181 4.36 37.98 21.80
CA ILE A 181 4.74 37.01 20.76
C ILE A 181 3.79 37.09 19.55
N LYS A 182 2.51 37.38 19.80
CA LYS A 182 1.47 37.57 18.77
C LYS A 182 1.81 38.69 17.78
N VAL A 183 2.35 39.81 18.24
CA VAL A 183 2.71 40.95 17.38
C VAL A 183 3.91 40.57 16.49
N TYR A 184 4.93 39.94 17.06
CA TYR A 184 6.08 39.44 16.31
C TYR A 184 5.68 38.43 15.23
N LEU A 185 4.84 37.45 15.60
CA LEU A 185 4.36 36.43 14.66
C LEU A 185 3.53 37.05 13.53
N LYS A 186 2.69 38.05 13.82
CA LYS A 186 1.88 38.74 12.81
C LYS A 186 2.76 39.52 11.82
N GLU A 187 3.78 40.20 12.32
CA GLU A 187 4.71 40.99 11.50
C GLU A 187 5.60 40.08 10.62
N LYS A 188 6.09 38.97 11.18
CA LYS A 188 6.99 38.05 10.49
C LYS A 188 6.28 36.91 9.75
N ALA A 189 4.97 36.75 9.89
CA ALA A 189 4.17 35.73 9.20
C ALA A 189 4.46 35.63 7.68
N PRO A 190 4.59 36.75 6.93
CA PRO A 190 4.98 36.70 5.53
C PRO A 190 6.33 36.03 5.27
N TYR A 191 7.31 36.30 6.11
CA TYR A 191 8.65 35.75 6.01
C TYR A 191 8.72 34.31 6.51
N ILE A 192 7.91 33.94 7.51
CA ILE A 192 7.73 32.55 7.95
C ILE A 192 7.18 31.71 6.79
N LEU A 193 6.15 32.21 6.09
CA LEU A 193 5.58 31.50 4.93
C LEU A 193 6.58 31.35 3.79
N ILE A 194 7.36 32.39 3.47
CA ILE A 194 8.43 32.28 2.47
C ILE A 194 9.45 31.20 2.89
N ASN A 195 9.89 31.23 4.15
CA ASN A 195 10.84 30.25 4.66
C ASN A 195 10.28 28.83 4.64
N PHE A 196 8.98 28.63 4.91
CA PHE A 196 8.33 27.33 4.75
C PHE A 196 8.56 26.74 3.35
N PHE A 197 8.22 27.49 2.29
CA PHE A 197 8.41 27.01 0.91
C PHE A 197 9.89 26.81 0.55
N MET A 198 10.78 27.70 1.01
CA MET A 198 12.22 27.56 0.76
C MET A 198 12.83 26.34 1.46
N GLU A 199 12.41 26.07 2.70
CA GLU A 199 12.88 24.93 3.50
C GLU A 199 12.30 23.61 3.00
N MET A 200 11.04 23.56 2.54
CA MET A 200 10.49 22.39 1.84
C MET A 200 11.36 21.96 0.66
N GLY A 201 11.71 22.90 -0.23
CA GLY A 201 12.58 22.63 -1.37
C GLY A 201 13.98 22.19 -0.96
N THR A 202 14.51 22.75 0.15
CA THR A 202 15.83 22.37 0.65
C THR A 202 15.83 20.98 1.28
N THR A 203 14.79 20.62 2.04
CA THR A 203 14.69 19.28 2.62
C THR A 203 14.50 18.21 1.55
N LEU A 204 13.69 18.47 0.52
CA LEU A 204 13.59 17.58 -0.64
C LEU A 204 14.93 17.40 -1.35
N PHE A 205 15.74 18.46 -1.47
CA PHE A 205 17.10 18.35 -2.01
C PHE A 205 18.03 17.50 -1.14
N ILE A 206 17.93 17.63 0.20
CA ILE A 206 18.70 16.78 1.14
C ILE A 206 18.29 15.31 0.98
N LEU A 207 16.98 15.03 0.93
CA LEU A 207 16.45 13.67 0.72
C LEU A 207 16.90 13.09 -0.63
N LEU A 208 16.93 13.90 -1.68
CA LEU A 208 17.45 13.50 -2.99
C LEU A 208 18.89 12.99 -2.89
N ILE A 209 19.76 13.74 -2.22
CA ILE A 209 21.17 13.36 -2.05
C ILE A 209 21.31 12.12 -1.16
N LEU A 210 20.54 12.03 -0.07
CA LEU A 210 20.54 10.84 0.79
C LEU A 210 20.09 9.58 0.04
N GLY A 211 19.09 9.69 -0.84
CA GLY A 211 18.68 8.60 -1.73
C GLY A 211 19.83 8.11 -2.61
N PHE A 212 20.57 9.01 -3.27
CA PHE A 212 21.76 8.64 -4.04
C PHE A 212 22.89 8.01 -3.19
N LEU A 213 22.95 8.34 -1.90
CA LEU A 213 23.89 7.74 -0.95
C LEU A 213 23.42 6.36 -0.43
N GLY A 214 22.33 5.81 -0.97
CA GLY A 214 21.81 4.49 -0.58
C GLY A 214 20.96 4.50 0.69
N ILE A 215 20.56 5.68 1.17
CA ILE A 215 19.69 5.80 2.35
C ILE A 215 18.24 5.62 1.93
N THR A 216 17.58 4.67 2.56
CA THR A 216 16.20 4.26 2.32
C THR A 216 15.36 4.52 3.57
N ILE A 217 14.09 4.88 3.40
CA ILE A 217 13.19 5.13 4.52
C ILE A 217 12.34 3.89 4.82
N GLY A 218 12.55 3.34 6.02
CA GLY A 218 11.82 2.22 6.58
C GLY A 218 11.85 1.00 5.69
N VAL A 219 13.03 0.47 5.36
CA VAL A 219 13.15 -0.76 4.56
C VAL A 219 12.23 -1.84 5.13
N ASN A 220 11.57 -2.61 4.26
CA ASN A 220 10.78 -3.73 4.74
C ASN A 220 11.70 -4.74 5.41
N LYS A 221 11.59 -4.85 6.75
CA LYS A 221 12.42 -5.70 7.63
C LYS A 221 12.52 -7.16 7.18
N TYR A 222 11.60 -7.63 6.35
CA TYR A 222 11.31 -9.05 6.22
C TYR A 222 11.67 -9.70 4.89
N SER A 223 12.20 -8.97 3.90
CA SER A 223 12.62 -9.58 2.62
C SER A 223 13.79 -8.86 1.94
N THR A 224 14.99 -9.42 2.06
CA THR A 224 16.00 -9.30 1.01
C THR A 224 15.60 -10.25 -0.11
N ILE A 225 15.25 -9.71 -1.27
CA ILE A 225 14.84 -10.53 -2.41
C ILE A 225 16.08 -10.79 -3.24
N ASN A 226 16.36 -12.07 -3.49
CA ASN A 226 17.43 -12.44 -4.40
C ASN A 226 16.92 -12.17 -5.82
N THR A 227 17.52 -11.16 -6.46
CA THR A 227 17.26 -10.82 -7.86
C THR A 227 18.51 -11.14 -8.65
N ASN A 228 18.42 -11.17 -9.98
CA ASN A 228 19.62 -11.31 -10.82
C ASN A 228 20.56 -10.08 -10.71
N TRP A 229 20.07 -8.99 -10.12
CA TRP A 229 20.86 -7.81 -9.77
C TRP A 229 21.58 -7.98 -8.41
N GLY A 230 21.50 -9.17 -7.83
CA GLY A 230 21.98 -9.52 -6.50
C GLY A 230 20.90 -9.33 -5.43
N ILE A 231 21.36 -9.30 -4.18
CA ILE A 231 20.50 -9.11 -3.02
C ILE A 231 20.01 -7.66 -3.00
N MET A 232 18.71 -7.46 -3.23
CA MET A 232 18.10 -6.14 -3.19
C MET A 232 17.25 -5.99 -1.93
N PRO A 233 17.41 -4.89 -1.16
CA PRO A 233 16.50 -4.59 -0.08
C PRO A 233 15.13 -4.27 -0.67
N ASN A 234 14.07 -4.89 -0.14
CA ASN A 234 12.72 -4.49 -0.50
C ASN A 234 12.40 -3.12 0.10
N TYR A 235 12.63 -2.09 -0.69
CA TYR A 235 12.42 -0.71 -0.28
C TYR A 235 10.94 -0.34 -0.42
N ASN A 236 10.46 0.46 0.53
CA ASN A 236 9.12 1.04 0.45
C ASN A 236 8.97 1.96 -0.77
N PRO A 237 7.76 2.13 -1.32
CA PRO A 237 7.53 2.96 -2.51
C PRO A 237 7.72 4.45 -2.18
N GLU A 238 8.97 4.90 -2.11
CA GLU A 238 9.40 6.27 -1.83
C GLU A 238 10.58 6.66 -2.74
N TRP A 239 10.70 7.95 -3.08
CA TRP A 239 11.59 8.37 -4.17
C TRP A 239 13.09 8.15 -3.87
N GLY A 240 13.52 8.31 -2.62
CA GLY A 240 14.90 8.06 -2.20
C GLY A 240 15.26 6.57 -2.28
N GLY A 241 14.29 5.71 -1.97
CA GLY A 241 14.39 4.26 -2.03
C GLY A 241 14.64 3.75 -3.44
N ILE A 242 13.96 4.33 -4.43
CA ILE A 242 14.21 4.03 -5.84
C ILE A 242 15.63 4.50 -6.24
N LEU A 243 16.09 5.65 -5.73
CA LEU A 243 17.43 6.17 -6.02
C LEU A 243 18.56 5.43 -5.28
N ALA A 244 18.25 4.69 -4.22
CA ALA A 244 19.25 3.94 -3.48
C ALA A 244 19.89 2.83 -4.33
N ILE A 245 19.16 2.33 -5.33
CA ILE A 245 19.66 1.36 -6.32
C ILE A 245 20.24 2.01 -7.58
N ALA A 246 20.45 3.33 -7.58
CA ALA A 246 20.89 4.07 -8.77
C ALA A 246 22.24 3.57 -9.31
N ARG A 247 23.16 3.14 -8.44
CA ARG A 247 24.45 2.59 -8.87
C ARG A 247 24.26 1.33 -9.72
N GLN A 248 23.47 0.37 -9.23
CA GLN A 248 23.18 -0.85 -9.99
C GLN A 248 22.39 -0.53 -11.27
N ALA A 249 21.49 0.45 -11.20
CA ALA A 249 20.73 0.90 -12.38
C ALA A 249 21.61 1.47 -13.50
N ILE A 250 22.74 2.11 -13.17
CA ILE A 250 23.73 2.56 -14.16
C ILE A 250 24.47 1.34 -14.75
N GLU A 251 24.93 0.43 -13.90
CA GLU A 251 25.70 -0.76 -14.29
C GLU A 251 24.90 -1.67 -15.25
N LEU A 252 23.58 -1.70 -15.12
CA LEU A 252 22.66 -2.56 -15.89
C LEU A 252 21.75 -1.78 -16.86
N GLU A 253 22.14 -0.55 -17.21
CA GLU A 253 21.50 0.31 -18.22
C GLU A 253 20.01 0.65 -17.98
N ALA A 254 19.49 0.49 -16.75
CA ALA A 254 18.11 0.79 -16.37
C ALA A 254 17.90 2.27 -16.01
N TYR A 255 18.18 3.17 -16.95
CA TYR A 255 18.18 4.62 -16.71
C TYR A 255 16.83 5.18 -16.21
N TRP A 256 15.70 4.52 -16.50
CA TRP A 256 14.37 4.98 -16.08
C TRP A 256 14.21 5.01 -14.55
N LEU A 257 14.90 4.11 -13.83
CA LEU A 257 14.93 4.07 -12.36
C LEU A 257 15.64 5.27 -11.73
N ILE A 258 16.44 6.00 -12.50
CA ILE A 258 17.11 7.21 -12.05
C ILE A 258 16.33 8.44 -12.53
N VAL A 259 15.98 8.49 -13.81
CA VAL A 259 15.31 9.64 -14.43
C VAL A 259 13.92 9.88 -13.83
N GLY A 260 13.15 8.82 -13.56
CA GLY A 260 11.82 8.90 -12.96
C GLY A 260 11.80 9.65 -11.62
N PRO A 261 12.46 9.13 -10.57
CA PRO A 261 12.51 9.81 -9.27
C PRO A 261 13.24 11.16 -9.33
N LEU A 262 14.29 11.31 -10.14
CA LEU A 262 14.96 12.61 -10.34
C LEU A 262 13.99 13.67 -10.83
N PHE A 263 13.17 13.36 -11.83
CA PHE A 263 12.19 14.29 -12.37
C PHE A 263 11.18 14.73 -11.29
N PHE A 264 10.69 13.79 -10.49
CA PHE A 264 9.76 14.07 -9.39
C PHE A 264 10.40 14.93 -8.28
N PHE A 265 11.65 14.65 -7.90
CA PHE A 265 12.40 15.52 -6.98
C PHE A 265 12.61 16.91 -7.55
N ILE A 266 13.13 17.02 -8.77
CA ILE A 266 13.46 18.31 -9.40
C ILE A 266 12.21 19.18 -9.54
N ILE A 267 11.12 18.64 -10.09
CA ILE A 267 9.89 19.42 -10.27
C ILE A 267 9.34 19.89 -8.91
N SER A 268 9.40 19.04 -7.89
CA SER A 268 8.94 19.38 -6.53
C SER A 268 9.81 20.46 -5.90
N ILE A 269 11.13 20.29 -5.91
CA ILE A 269 12.11 21.26 -5.40
C ILE A 269 11.90 22.61 -6.09
N LEU A 270 11.80 22.63 -7.42
CA LEU A 270 11.52 23.84 -8.19
C LEU A 270 10.18 24.46 -7.82
N GLY A 271 9.11 23.67 -7.71
CA GLY A 271 7.78 24.16 -7.31
C GLY A 271 7.81 24.92 -5.99
N PHE A 272 8.40 24.32 -4.95
CA PHE A 272 8.56 24.93 -3.63
C PHE A 272 9.46 26.19 -3.67
N LEU A 273 10.62 26.13 -4.32
CA LEU A 273 11.53 27.28 -4.42
C LEU A 273 10.95 28.44 -5.24
N LEU A 274 10.23 28.15 -6.33
CA LEU A 274 9.55 29.16 -7.15
C LEU A 274 8.45 29.88 -6.36
N VAL A 275 7.65 29.16 -5.55
CA VAL A 275 6.67 29.80 -4.67
C VAL A 275 7.36 30.67 -3.63
N GLY A 276 8.38 30.16 -2.93
CA GLY A 276 9.13 30.96 -1.95
C GLY A 276 9.72 32.24 -2.54
N LYS A 277 10.37 32.14 -3.71
CA LYS A 277 10.94 33.29 -4.43
C LYS A 277 9.85 34.24 -4.94
N GLY A 278 8.77 33.72 -5.50
CA GLY A 278 7.63 34.48 -5.99
C GLY A 278 6.93 35.28 -4.90
N LEU A 279 6.73 34.69 -3.71
CA LEU A 279 6.20 35.39 -2.54
C LEU A 279 7.16 36.48 -2.06
N SER A 280 8.47 36.23 -2.05
CA SER A 280 9.48 37.25 -1.69
C SER A 280 9.43 38.45 -2.64
N GLN A 281 9.34 38.21 -3.95
CA GLN A 281 9.19 39.28 -4.95
C GLN A 281 7.90 40.08 -4.79
N ASN A 282 6.80 39.44 -4.37
CA ASN A 282 5.56 40.18 -4.10
C ASN A 282 5.71 41.12 -2.90
N ILE A 283 6.38 40.67 -1.82
CA ILE A 283 6.67 41.55 -0.68
C ILE A 283 7.53 42.73 -1.09
N GLU A 284 8.61 42.48 -1.84
CA GLU A 284 9.50 43.55 -2.33
C GLU A 284 8.77 44.57 -3.22
N LYS A 285 7.82 44.10 -4.05
CA LYS A 285 7.13 44.95 -5.03
C LYS A 285 5.86 45.62 -4.50
N TYR A 286 5.12 44.97 -3.61
CA TYR A 286 3.79 45.41 -3.16
C TYR A 286 3.69 45.64 -1.65
N GLY A 287 4.72 45.32 -0.88
CA GLY A 287 4.70 45.38 0.59
C GLY A 287 3.88 44.25 1.25
N THR A 288 3.22 43.41 0.46
CA THR A 288 2.37 42.30 0.93
C THR A 288 2.62 41.04 0.11
N ILE A 289 2.40 39.87 0.72
CA ILE A 289 2.48 38.57 0.03
C ILE A 289 1.49 38.48 -1.13
N VAL A 290 0.30 39.03 -0.93
CA VAL A 290 -0.83 38.91 -1.85
C VAL A 290 -0.79 40.04 -2.86
N SER A 291 -0.74 39.70 -4.15
CA SER A 291 -0.88 40.69 -5.21
C SER A 291 -2.36 41.05 -5.44
N LYS A 292 -2.66 42.24 -5.99
CA LYS A 292 -4.04 42.65 -6.34
C LYS A 292 -4.79 41.62 -7.21
N ARG A 293 -4.08 40.90 -8.08
CA ARG A 293 -4.66 39.81 -8.90
C ARG A 293 -5.01 38.58 -8.07
N MET A 294 -4.18 38.20 -7.10
CA MET A 294 -4.46 37.09 -6.19
C MET A 294 -5.68 37.37 -5.32
N VAL A 295 -5.85 38.62 -4.85
CA VAL A 295 -7.09 39.03 -4.16
C VAL A 295 -8.30 38.84 -5.06
N LYS A 296 -8.21 39.22 -6.34
CA LYS A 296 -9.30 39.04 -7.31
C LYS A 296 -9.66 37.57 -7.55
N ILE A 297 -8.66 36.69 -7.63
CA ILE A 297 -8.86 35.23 -7.78
C ILE A 297 -9.42 34.63 -6.49
N GLY A 298 -8.88 35.00 -5.32
CA GLY A 298 -9.39 34.56 -4.02
C GLY A 298 -10.85 34.97 -3.81
N ASN A 299 -11.21 36.22 -4.18
CA ASN A 299 -12.59 36.68 -4.16
C ASN A 299 -13.47 35.92 -5.16
N PHE A 300 -12.93 35.47 -6.31
CA PHE A 300 -13.69 34.62 -7.21
C PHE A 300 -14.02 33.26 -6.57
N ILE A 301 -13.09 32.63 -5.87
CA ILE A 301 -13.29 31.30 -5.26
C ILE A 301 -14.02 31.37 -3.90
N SER A 302 -14.04 32.54 -3.26
CA SER A 302 -14.63 32.73 -1.92
C SER A 302 -16.12 32.34 -1.84
N PRO A 303 -16.52 31.50 -0.85
CA PRO A 303 -17.93 31.17 -0.60
C PRO A 303 -18.78 32.42 -0.32
N LYS A 304 -18.21 33.40 0.40
CA LYS A 304 -18.91 34.66 0.73
C LYS A 304 -19.25 35.44 -0.54
N GLN A 305 -18.29 35.56 -1.47
CA GLN A 305 -18.52 36.24 -2.73
C GLN A 305 -19.48 35.47 -3.63
N TYR A 306 -19.46 34.13 -3.57
CA TYR A 306 -20.43 33.30 -4.29
C TYR A 306 -21.86 33.54 -3.79
N ILE A 307 -22.08 33.63 -2.48
CA ILE A 307 -23.40 33.99 -1.91
C ILE A 307 -23.84 35.39 -2.37
N GLU A 308 -22.92 36.36 -2.41
CA GLU A 308 -23.22 37.70 -2.95
C GLU A 308 -23.55 37.68 -4.45
N ASP A 309 -22.83 36.88 -5.24
CA ASP A 309 -23.06 36.70 -6.66
C ASP A 309 -24.43 36.04 -6.94
N ILE A 310 -24.87 35.09 -6.09
CA ILE A 310 -26.21 34.50 -6.14
C ILE A 310 -27.28 35.54 -5.80
N LYS A 311 -27.08 36.33 -4.74
CA LYS A 311 -28.04 37.41 -4.37
C LYS A 311 -28.21 38.44 -5.48
N ARG A 312 -27.19 38.63 -6.32
CA ARG A 312 -27.21 39.53 -7.50
C ARG A 312 -27.17 38.76 -8.82
N PHE A 313 -27.93 37.67 -8.91
CA PHE A 313 -27.90 36.73 -10.03
C PHE A 313 -28.08 37.39 -11.41
N SER A 314 -28.98 38.37 -11.53
CA SER A 314 -29.25 39.05 -12.80
C SER A 314 -28.03 39.75 -13.40
N TRP A 315 -27.10 40.23 -12.56
CA TRP A 315 -25.89 40.92 -13.00
C TRP A 315 -24.67 39.98 -13.11
N ASN A 316 -24.63 38.89 -12.32
CA ASN A 316 -23.48 37.99 -12.21
C ASN A 316 -23.74 36.56 -12.74
N LYS A 317 -24.76 36.37 -13.58
CA LYS A 317 -25.23 35.06 -14.08
C LYS A 317 -24.11 34.11 -14.51
N ALA A 318 -23.18 34.57 -15.35
CA ALA A 318 -22.07 33.74 -15.85
C ALA A 318 -21.13 33.25 -14.74
N ARG A 319 -20.85 34.09 -13.73
CA ARG A 319 -19.98 33.71 -12.60
C ARG A 319 -20.67 32.68 -11.71
N VAL A 320 -21.97 32.86 -11.46
CA VAL A 320 -22.74 31.91 -10.67
C VAL A 320 -22.73 30.55 -11.37
N ILE A 321 -23.11 30.49 -12.65
CA ILE A 321 -23.14 29.24 -13.44
C ILE A 321 -21.81 28.49 -13.37
N VAL A 322 -20.70 29.17 -13.68
CA VAL A 322 -19.36 28.55 -13.66
C VAL A 322 -19.00 28.04 -12.27
N LYS A 323 -19.28 28.81 -11.20
CA LYS A 323 -19.01 28.39 -9.82
C LYS A 323 -19.88 27.20 -9.40
N THR A 324 -21.18 27.20 -9.72
CA THR A 324 -22.06 26.03 -9.49
C THR A 324 -21.54 24.81 -10.23
N ALA A 325 -21.13 24.93 -11.48
CA ALA A 325 -20.62 23.82 -12.27
C ALA A 325 -19.33 23.23 -11.66
N ILE A 326 -18.42 24.09 -11.21
CA ILE A 326 -17.20 23.67 -10.48
C ILE A 326 -17.58 22.95 -9.18
N ILE A 327 -18.52 23.50 -8.39
CA ILE A 327 -18.97 22.88 -7.14
C ILE A 327 -19.64 21.53 -7.39
N ILE A 328 -20.53 21.43 -8.38
CA ILE A 328 -21.20 20.17 -8.75
C ILE A 328 -20.17 19.15 -9.25
N PHE A 329 -19.21 19.57 -10.07
CA PHE A 329 -18.12 18.69 -10.53
C PHE A 329 -17.30 18.18 -9.34
N ILE A 330 -16.91 19.05 -8.41
CA ILE A 330 -16.20 18.67 -7.18
C ILE A 330 -17.06 17.71 -6.33
N ILE A 331 -18.36 17.98 -6.17
CA ILE A 331 -19.28 17.11 -5.41
C ILE A 331 -19.43 15.76 -6.09
N LEU A 332 -19.70 15.70 -7.39
CA LEU A 332 -19.84 14.44 -8.13
C LEU A 332 -18.53 13.64 -8.16
N TRP A 333 -17.39 14.32 -8.08
CA TRP A 333 -16.07 13.70 -8.10
C TRP A 333 -15.60 13.25 -6.71
N ILE A 334 -16.03 13.93 -5.64
CA ILE A 334 -15.76 13.54 -4.24
C ILE A 334 -16.82 12.59 -3.69
N ALA A 335 -18.06 12.62 -4.21
CA ALA A 335 -19.17 11.85 -3.69
C ALA A 335 -18.77 10.36 -3.61
N PRO A 336 -18.77 9.77 -2.40
CA PRO A 336 -18.47 8.36 -2.26
C PRO A 336 -19.46 7.60 -3.14
N SER A 337 -18.96 6.61 -3.89
CA SER A 337 -19.87 5.73 -4.63
C SER A 337 -20.82 5.13 -3.60
N ILE A 338 -22.11 5.42 -3.75
CA ILE A 338 -23.16 4.89 -2.88
C ILE A 338 -23.10 3.37 -3.03
N ASN A 339 -22.35 2.71 -2.15
CA ASN A 339 -22.28 1.26 -2.06
C ASN A 339 -23.45 0.86 -1.16
N THR A 340 -24.61 0.63 -1.78
CA THR A 340 -25.71 -0.11 -1.15
C THR A 340 -25.31 -1.58 -1.09
N GLY A 341 -24.92 -2.06 0.08
CA GLY A 341 -24.60 -3.48 0.28
C GLY A 341 -24.02 -3.84 1.65
N ASN A 342 -23.61 -2.85 2.45
CA ASN A 342 -23.05 -3.10 3.77
C ASN A 342 -24.18 -3.40 4.78
N GLY A 343 -24.33 -4.67 5.18
CA GLY A 343 -25.05 -5.01 6.41
C GLY A 343 -25.89 -6.29 6.42
N TYR A 344 -26.00 -7.04 5.33
CA TYR A 344 -27.01 -8.12 5.29
C TYR A 344 -26.54 -9.53 5.70
N TYR A 345 -25.24 -9.81 5.79
CA TYR A 345 -24.76 -11.17 6.08
C TYR A 345 -23.71 -11.15 7.18
N GLN A 346 -24.12 -11.71 8.32
CA GLN A 346 -23.27 -12.00 9.46
C GLN A 346 -22.91 -13.48 9.42
N ILE A 347 -21.66 -13.80 9.73
CA ILE A 347 -21.23 -15.18 9.87
C ILE A 347 -21.87 -15.82 11.10
N ASP A 348 -22.07 -17.14 11.06
CA ASP A 348 -22.51 -17.90 12.22
C ASP A 348 -21.30 -18.42 13.00
N LYS A 349 -20.94 -17.70 14.07
CA LYS A 349 -19.78 -18.04 14.89
C LYS A 349 -19.86 -19.43 15.53
N GLU A 350 -21.07 -19.93 15.79
CA GLU A 350 -21.25 -21.26 16.41
C GLU A 350 -20.90 -22.36 15.41
N ARG A 351 -21.20 -22.15 14.12
CA ARG A 351 -20.80 -23.09 13.06
C ARG A 351 -19.29 -23.13 12.85
N VAL A 352 -18.64 -21.97 12.80
CA VAL A 352 -17.17 -21.87 12.68
C VAL A 352 -16.50 -22.62 13.82
N TRP A 353 -16.98 -22.42 15.05
CA TRP A 353 -16.41 -23.08 16.22
C TRP A 353 -16.66 -24.58 16.23
N LYS A 354 -17.85 -25.02 15.81
CA LYS A 354 -18.17 -26.45 15.68
C LYS A 354 -17.31 -27.16 14.66
N ASP A 355 -17.04 -26.55 13.49
CA ASP A 355 -16.13 -27.12 12.50
C ASP A 355 -14.71 -27.26 13.07
N LEU A 356 -14.27 -26.26 13.82
CA LEU A 356 -12.96 -26.26 14.47
C LEU A 356 -12.85 -27.39 15.50
N GLU A 357 -13.89 -27.60 16.33
CA GLU A 357 -13.97 -28.70 17.29
C GLU A 357 -13.95 -30.07 16.60
N ASN A 358 -14.72 -30.25 15.53
CA ASN A 358 -14.72 -31.50 14.76
C ASN A 358 -13.36 -31.81 14.13
N ILE A 359 -12.71 -30.81 13.51
CA ILE A 359 -11.36 -30.96 12.95
C ILE A 359 -10.37 -31.33 14.06
N TYR A 360 -10.48 -30.69 15.22
CA TYR A 360 -9.64 -30.98 16.37
C TYR A 360 -9.82 -32.42 16.87
N GLU A 361 -11.06 -32.90 17.01
CA GLU A 361 -11.36 -34.28 17.41
C GLU A 361 -10.77 -35.31 16.44
N ILE A 362 -10.92 -35.09 15.13
CA ILE A 362 -10.34 -35.96 14.09
C ILE A 362 -8.82 -36.05 14.25
N GLN A 363 -8.15 -34.93 14.50
CA GLN A 363 -6.70 -34.88 14.67
C GLN A 363 -6.22 -35.55 15.96
N GLN A 364 -6.98 -35.45 17.05
CA GLN A 364 -6.64 -36.12 18.31
C GLN A 364 -6.77 -37.64 18.22
N ILE A 365 -7.78 -38.15 17.50
CA ILE A 365 -8.03 -39.58 17.36
C ILE A 365 -7.00 -40.24 16.44
N ASN A 366 -6.72 -39.64 15.28
CA ASN A 366 -5.93 -40.28 14.20
C ASN A 366 -4.45 -39.86 14.21
N GLY A 367 -4.04 -38.99 15.15
CA GLY A 367 -2.70 -38.43 15.22
C GLY A 367 -2.55 -37.14 14.42
N ILE A 368 -1.81 -36.18 14.99
CA ILE A 368 -1.58 -34.86 14.38
C ILE A 368 -0.68 -35.03 13.15
N ASN A 369 -1.05 -34.42 12.03
CA ASN A 369 -0.34 -34.47 10.74
C ASN A 369 -0.16 -35.89 10.16
N SER A 370 -0.83 -36.92 10.67
CA SER A 370 -0.80 -38.25 10.08
C SER A 370 -1.56 -38.28 8.75
N ILE A 371 -1.16 -39.14 7.81
CA ILE A 371 -1.85 -39.28 6.51
C ILE A 371 -3.34 -39.62 6.73
N GLU A 372 -3.65 -40.51 7.67
CA GLU A 372 -5.02 -40.89 8.01
C GLU A 372 -5.85 -39.72 8.55
N SER A 373 -5.26 -38.89 9.42
CA SER A 373 -5.91 -37.68 9.93
C SER A 373 -6.23 -36.68 8.81
N LYS A 374 -5.29 -36.48 7.88
CA LYS A 374 -5.47 -35.59 6.74
C LYS A 374 -6.58 -36.09 5.81
N ASP A 375 -6.61 -37.39 5.50
CA ASP A 375 -7.67 -38.01 4.70
C ASP A 375 -9.05 -37.82 5.34
N ARG A 376 -9.16 -38.05 6.66
CA ARG A 376 -10.42 -37.86 7.41
C ARG A 376 -10.89 -36.41 7.45
N VAL A 377 -9.97 -35.45 7.59
CA VAL A 377 -10.30 -34.02 7.50
C VAL A 377 -10.79 -33.68 6.08
N GLY A 378 -10.16 -34.25 5.04
CA GLY A 378 -10.61 -34.10 3.67
C GLY A 378 -12.02 -34.66 3.44
N GLU A 379 -12.29 -35.88 3.90
CA GLU A 379 -13.63 -36.48 3.86
C GLU A 379 -14.68 -35.58 4.53
N TYR A 380 -14.37 -35.06 5.73
CA TYR A 380 -15.25 -34.14 6.45
C TYR A 380 -15.56 -32.87 5.64
N ILE A 381 -14.55 -32.23 5.04
CA ILE A 381 -14.73 -31.02 4.22
C ILE A 381 -15.62 -31.32 3.02
N ALA A 382 -15.37 -32.42 2.30
CA ALA A 382 -16.16 -32.79 1.13
C ALA A 382 -17.63 -33.04 1.50
N GLU A 383 -17.89 -33.80 2.57
CA GLU A 383 -19.24 -34.05 3.08
C GLU A 383 -19.97 -32.76 3.48
N GLU A 384 -19.27 -31.83 4.13
CA GLU A 384 -19.85 -30.53 4.52
C GLU A 384 -20.18 -29.66 3.32
N LEU A 385 -19.38 -29.69 2.24
CA LEU A 385 -19.68 -28.97 1.00
C LEU A 385 -20.87 -29.58 0.26
N GLU A 386 -21.00 -30.91 0.23
CA GLU A 386 -22.12 -31.62 -0.39
C GLU A 386 -23.47 -31.31 0.27
N LYS A 387 -23.48 -31.07 1.59
CA LYS A 387 -24.69 -30.70 2.33
C LYS A 387 -25.23 -29.31 1.95
N ILE A 388 -24.43 -28.45 1.30
CA ILE A 388 -24.79 -27.06 1.01
C ILE A 388 -25.56 -26.96 -0.31
N TYR A 389 -26.83 -26.56 -0.22
CA TYR A 389 -27.70 -26.39 -1.39
C TYR A 389 -27.15 -25.33 -2.37
N ARG A 390 -27.05 -25.68 -3.67
CA ARG A 390 -26.49 -24.89 -4.79
C ARG A 390 -24.99 -24.61 -4.75
N LEU A 391 -24.22 -25.31 -3.92
CA LEU A 391 -22.79 -25.47 -4.17
C LEU A 391 -22.61 -26.52 -5.27
N LEU A 392 -21.81 -26.22 -6.29
CA LEU A 392 -21.57 -27.13 -7.40
C LEU A 392 -20.13 -27.67 -7.37
N PRO A 393 -19.92 -28.94 -7.72
CA PRO A 393 -18.60 -29.56 -7.77
C PRO A 393 -17.71 -28.95 -8.88
N VAL A 394 -16.40 -28.87 -8.64
CA VAL A 394 -15.43 -28.24 -9.57
C VAL A 394 -14.75 -29.24 -10.51
N PHE A 395 -14.42 -30.43 -10.02
CA PHE A 395 -13.52 -31.37 -10.69
C PHE A 395 -14.32 -32.44 -11.43
N GLU A 396 -14.61 -32.23 -12.73
CA GLU A 396 -15.38 -33.18 -13.54
C GLU A 396 -16.73 -33.62 -12.91
N ASP A 397 -17.40 -32.67 -12.27
CA ASP A 397 -18.64 -32.86 -11.51
C ASP A 397 -18.49 -33.64 -10.18
N GLU A 398 -17.26 -33.80 -9.70
CA GLU A 398 -16.92 -34.24 -8.34
C GLU A 398 -16.34 -33.10 -7.47
N TYR A 399 -16.53 -33.22 -6.16
CA TYR A 399 -15.97 -32.27 -5.18
C TYR A 399 -14.49 -32.54 -4.90
N VAL A 400 -14.00 -33.74 -5.21
CA VAL A 400 -12.66 -34.21 -4.86
C VAL A 400 -11.85 -34.47 -6.13
N GLN A 401 -10.58 -34.05 -6.13
CA GLN A 401 -9.59 -34.39 -7.14
C GLN A 401 -8.48 -35.20 -6.47
N GLU A 402 -8.35 -36.47 -6.85
CA GLU A 402 -7.23 -37.30 -6.41
C GLU A 402 -5.97 -36.97 -7.21
N ILE A 403 -4.86 -36.77 -6.51
CA ILE A 403 -3.57 -36.38 -7.08
C ILE A 403 -2.54 -37.45 -6.69
N ASN A 404 -1.84 -37.97 -7.69
CA ASN A 404 -0.69 -38.83 -7.50
C ASN A 404 0.54 -38.10 -8.05
N TYR A 405 1.53 -37.85 -7.20
CA TYR A 405 2.75 -37.15 -7.58
C TYR A 405 3.99 -37.94 -7.14
N GLU A 406 4.99 -38.03 -8.02
CA GLU A 406 6.29 -38.63 -7.70
C GLU A 406 7.19 -37.56 -7.08
N GLN A 407 7.44 -37.65 -5.78
CA GLN A 407 8.40 -36.81 -5.07
C GLN A 407 9.75 -37.54 -5.01
N GLU A 408 10.81 -36.88 -5.48
CA GLU A 408 12.18 -37.38 -5.36
C GLU A 408 12.78 -36.89 -4.04
N ASP A 409 13.18 -37.82 -3.18
CA ASP A 409 13.86 -37.49 -1.93
C ASP A 409 15.23 -36.87 -2.22
N LEU A 410 15.48 -35.68 -1.67
CA LEU A 410 16.67 -34.86 -1.91
C LEU A 410 17.96 -35.56 -1.44
N GLU A 411 17.89 -36.48 -0.47
CA GLU A 411 19.06 -37.19 0.06
C GLU A 411 19.27 -38.56 -0.60
N THR A 412 18.20 -39.31 -0.84
CA THR A 412 18.27 -40.69 -1.33
C THR A 412 18.06 -40.83 -2.85
N LYS A 413 17.51 -39.81 -3.51
CA LYS A 413 17.05 -39.83 -4.91
C LYS A 413 16.04 -40.92 -5.22
N GLU A 414 15.43 -41.51 -4.19
CA GLU A 414 14.32 -42.45 -4.38
C GLU A 414 13.03 -41.66 -4.67
N LYS A 415 12.23 -42.19 -5.59
CA LYS A 415 10.94 -41.62 -5.96
C LYS A 415 9.84 -42.25 -5.13
N ALA A 416 9.24 -41.47 -4.23
CA ALA A 416 8.05 -41.87 -3.49
C ALA A 416 6.81 -41.29 -4.18
N VAL A 417 5.75 -42.09 -4.33
CA VAL A 417 4.46 -41.60 -4.80
C VAL A 417 3.71 -41.02 -3.60
N VAL A 418 3.56 -39.70 -3.58
CA VAL A 418 2.69 -39.00 -2.64
C VAL A 418 1.30 -38.94 -3.23
N LYS A 419 0.32 -39.37 -2.43
CA LYS A 419 -1.10 -39.23 -2.75
C LYS A 419 -1.64 -38.04 -1.98
N GLY A 420 -2.40 -37.19 -2.66
CA GLY A 420 -3.10 -36.08 -2.03
C GLY A 420 -4.47 -35.86 -2.67
N ARG A 421 -5.30 -35.05 -2.01
CA ARG A 421 -6.68 -34.78 -2.46
C ARG A 421 -6.99 -33.29 -2.42
N ASN A 422 -7.29 -32.69 -3.56
CA ASN A 422 -7.88 -31.34 -3.55
C ASN A 422 -9.39 -31.45 -3.41
N ILE A 423 -10.00 -30.51 -2.70
CA ILE A 423 -11.45 -30.44 -2.55
C ILE A 423 -11.92 -29.07 -2.96
N ALA A 424 -12.90 -28.98 -3.85
CA ALA A 424 -13.39 -27.69 -4.31
C ALA A 424 -14.87 -27.69 -4.70
N ALA A 425 -15.49 -26.55 -4.42
CA ALA A 425 -16.86 -26.28 -4.80
C ALA A 425 -17.01 -24.82 -5.24
N TYR A 426 -18.02 -24.53 -6.04
CA TYR A 426 -18.29 -23.16 -6.49
C TYR A 426 -19.76 -22.75 -6.39
N ILE A 427 -19.95 -21.46 -6.22
CA ILE A 427 -21.25 -20.78 -6.34
C ILE A 427 -21.29 -20.15 -7.73
N TRP A 428 -22.22 -20.62 -8.57
CA TRP A 428 -22.38 -20.10 -9.93
C TRP A 428 -22.90 -18.66 -9.91
N GLY A 429 -22.18 -17.75 -10.57
CA GLY A 429 -22.61 -16.38 -10.79
C GLY A 429 -23.29 -16.18 -12.15
N ARG A 430 -24.04 -15.07 -12.29
CA ARG A 430 -24.64 -14.64 -13.57
C ARG A 430 -23.60 -14.42 -14.67
N ASN A 431 -22.37 -14.04 -14.29
CA ASN A 431 -21.22 -13.93 -15.17
C ASN A 431 -20.07 -14.78 -14.59
N SER A 432 -19.58 -15.76 -15.36
CA SER A 432 -18.47 -16.63 -14.93
C SER A 432 -17.09 -16.05 -15.24
N ASN A 433 -16.99 -14.89 -15.90
CA ASN A 433 -15.69 -14.30 -16.26
C ASN A 433 -14.99 -13.72 -15.02
N ASN A 434 -13.80 -14.25 -14.70
CA ASN A 434 -12.92 -13.87 -13.59
C ASN A 434 -13.51 -14.23 -12.20
N PRO A 435 -13.54 -15.53 -11.86
CA PRO A 435 -14.01 -15.98 -10.56
C PRO A 435 -13.11 -15.46 -9.42
N LEU A 436 -13.67 -15.44 -8.21
CA LEU A 436 -12.91 -15.30 -6.98
C LEU A 436 -12.61 -16.70 -6.46
N VAL A 437 -11.34 -17.04 -6.25
CA VAL A 437 -10.94 -18.33 -5.70
C VAL A 437 -10.42 -18.11 -4.28
N ILE A 438 -11.11 -18.62 -3.28
CA ILE A 438 -10.68 -18.62 -1.89
C ILE A 438 -9.94 -19.94 -1.65
N VAL A 439 -8.68 -19.84 -1.24
CA VAL A 439 -7.78 -21.00 -1.08
C VAL A 439 -7.37 -21.13 0.38
N THR A 440 -7.38 -22.35 0.88
CA THR A 440 -6.79 -22.73 2.18
C THR A 440 -6.22 -24.14 2.06
N ASP A 441 -5.10 -24.41 2.71
CA ASP A 441 -4.64 -25.79 2.90
C ASP A 441 -5.34 -26.44 4.10
N TYR A 442 -5.47 -27.77 4.07
CA TYR A 442 -6.01 -28.55 5.18
C TYR A 442 -5.06 -29.68 5.58
N GLY A 443 -5.34 -30.32 6.71
CA GLY A 443 -4.55 -31.45 7.19
C GLY A 443 -3.31 -31.07 8.02
N ASN A 444 -2.97 -29.79 8.07
CA ASN A 444 -1.96 -29.23 8.97
C ASN A 444 -2.53 -28.99 10.39
N GLU A 445 -1.67 -28.63 11.34
CA GLU A 445 -2.05 -28.32 12.73
C GLU A 445 -3.26 -27.34 12.81
N LEU A 446 -4.13 -27.49 13.82
CA LEU A 446 -5.39 -26.74 13.98
C LEU A 446 -5.17 -25.23 13.91
N HIS A 447 -4.13 -24.74 14.57
CA HIS A 447 -3.77 -23.32 14.61
C HIS A 447 -3.09 -22.86 13.31
N ARG A 448 -2.47 -23.78 12.55
CA ARG A 448 -1.89 -23.46 11.23
C ARG A 448 -3.02 -23.16 10.26
N ASN A 449 -3.92 -24.12 10.03
CA ASN A 449 -5.00 -23.91 9.07
C ASN A 449 -6.37 -24.50 9.38
N GLY A 450 -6.55 -25.21 10.50
CA GLY A 450 -7.89 -25.63 10.93
C GLY A 450 -8.87 -24.46 11.05
N THR A 451 -8.39 -23.30 11.53
CA THR A 451 -9.18 -22.06 11.60
C THR A 451 -9.54 -21.49 10.22
N SER A 452 -8.62 -21.53 9.27
CA SER A 452 -8.83 -21.10 7.88
C SER A 452 -9.80 -22.03 7.13
N VAL A 453 -9.75 -23.33 7.41
CA VAL A 453 -10.69 -24.33 6.88
C VAL A 453 -12.09 -24.07 7.40
N ALA A 454 -12.26 -23.93 8.72
CA ALA A 454 -13.54 -23.62 9.35
C ALA A 454 -14.13 -22.29 8.84
N ALA A 455 -13.29 -21.26 8.70
CA ALA A 455 -13.67 -20.00 8.09
C ALA A 455 -14.17 -20.17 6.66
N THR A 456 -13.45 -20.93 5.83
CA THR A 456 -13.79 -21.13 4.42
C THR A 456 -15.09 -21.94 4.24
N LEU A 457 -15.31 -22.95 5.10
CA LEU A 457 -16.59 -23.68 5.16
C LEU A 457 -17.76 -22.76 5.50
N GLU A 458 -17.60 -21.89 6.50
CA GLU A 458 -18.65 -20.93 6.86
C GLU A 458 -18.91 -19.91 5.74
N LEU A 459 -17.86 -19.44 5.05
CA LEU A 459 -18.03 -18.61 3.85
C LEU A 459 -18.86 -19.34 2.79
N ALA A 460 -18.56 -20.62 2.53
CA ALA A 460 -19.31 -21.44 1.57
C ALA A 460 -20.78 -21.61 1.97
N ARG A 461 -21.06 -21.92 3.25
CA ARG A 461 -22.44 -22.06 3.77
C ARG A 461 -23.22 -20.75 3.65
N SER A 462 -22.70 -19.67 4.23
CA SER A 462 -23.38 -18.39 4.29
C SER A 462 -23.57 -17.75 2.89
N LEU A 463 -22.59 -17.88 1.99
CA LEU A 463 -22.72 -17.37 0.62
C LEU A 463 -23.62 -18.26 -0.25
N GLY A 464 -23.62 -19.58 -0.03
CA GLY A 464 -24.55 -20.51 -0.67
C GLY A 464 -26.00 -20.19 -0.30
N GLU A 465 -26.27 -19.99 1.00
CA GLU A 465 -27.57 -19.54 1.51
C GLU A 465 -27.99 -18.20 0.89
N LYS A 466 -27.06 -17.27 0.70
CA LYS A 466 -27.32 -15.99 0.00
C LYS A 466 -27.68 -16.18 -1.46
N ASN A 467 -26.93 -17.00 -2.19
CA ASN A 467 -27.15 -17.25 -3.61
C ASN A 467 -28.54 -17.85 -3.89
N ASN A 468 -29.15 -18.51 -2.90
CA ASN A 468 -30.54 -18.95 -2.96
C ASN A 468 -31.54 -17.80 -3.00
N LYS A 469 -31.25 -16.69 -2.30
CA LYS A 469 -32.10 -15.49 -2.24
C LYS A 469 -31.81 -14.53 -3.41
N GLU A 470 -30.52 -14.26 -3.66
CA GLU A 470 -30.06 -13.33 -4.69
C GLU A 470 -28.84 -13.91 -5.41
N MET A 471 -29.04 -14.28 -6.67
CA MET A 471 -28.00 -14.89 -7.48
C MET A 471 -26.77 -13.97 -7.60
N ALA A 472 -25.60 -14.51 -7.26
CA ALA A 472 -24.33 -13.81 -7.38
C ALA A 472 -24.10 -13.30 -8.79
N SER A 473 -23.47 -12.14 -8.93
CA SER A 473 -23.10 -11.62 -10.23
C SER A 473 -21.87 -12.33 -10.79
N ARG A 474 -20.98 -12.82 -9.90
CA ARG A 474 -19.74 -13.51 -10.27
C ARG A 474 -19.58 -14.83 -9.54
N THR A 475 -18.92 -15.78 -10.20
CA THR A 475 -18.61 -17.08 -9.61
C THR A 475 -17.60 -16.96 -8.48
N ILE A 476 -17.83 -17.69 -7.39
CA ILE A 476 -16.90 -17.84 -6.27
C ILE A 476 -16.55 -19.32 -6.16
N VAL A 477 -15.27 -19.63 -6.03
CA VAL A 477 -14.75 -20.98 -5.80
C VAL A 477 -14.14 -21.04 -4.41
N PHE A 478 -14.43 -22.10 -3.69
CA PHE A 478 -13.79 -22.48 -2.43
C PHE A 478 -12.90 -23.69 -2.72
N LEU A 479 -11.58 -23.51 -2.61
CA LEU A 479 -10.58 -24.52 -2.89
C LEU A 479 -9.83 -24.86 -1.60
N PHE A 480 -9.90 -26.11 -1.20
CA PHE A 480 -9.17 -26.70 -0.10
C PHE A 480 -8.06 -27.58 -0.70
N ILE A 481 -6.82 -27.18 -0.51
CA ILE A 481 -5.66 -27.92 -1.01
C ILE A 481 -5.13 -28.87 0.07
N ASP A 482 -4.68 -30.04 -0.33
CA ASP A 482 -4.08 -30.99 0.62
C ASP A 482 -2.74 -30.47 1.12
N GLY A 483 -2.59 -30.30 2.42
CA GLY A 483 -1.34 -29.88 3.05
C GLY A 483 -0.21 -30.93 3.03
N ASN A 484 -0.42 -32.11 2.44
CA ASN A 484 0.64 -33.06 2.06
C ASN A 484 1.32 -32.71 0.73
N LEU A 485 0.67 -31.91 -0.11
CA LEU A 485 1.19 -31.60 -1.43
C LEU A 485 2.23 -30.48 -1.30
N ASP A 486 3.50 -30.86 -1.36
CA ASP A 486 4.61 -29.92 -1.33
C ASP A 486 4.67 -29.05 -2.62
N GLU A 487 5.46 -27.98 -2.55
CA GLU A 487 5.78 -27.10 -3.69
C GLU A 487 4.53 -26.50 -4.39
N GLY A 488 3.42 -26.36 -3.65
CA GLY A 488 2.16 -25.81 -4.15
C GLY A 488 1.50 -26.61 -5.26
N MET A 489 1.81 -27.92 -5.33
CA MET A 489 1.21 -28.86 -6.26
C MET A 489 -0.32 -28.94 -6.12
N GLY A 490 -0.87 -28.65 -4.94
CA GLY A 490 -2.32 -28.53 -4.75
C GLY A 490 -2.92 -27.47 -5.68
N VAL A 491 -2.39 -26.26 -5.66
CA VAL A 491 -2.87 -25.18 -6.53
C VAL A 491 -2.61 -25.51 -8.00
N TYR A 492 -1.41 -25.99 -8.32
CA TYR A 492 -1.03 -26.35 -9.69
C TYR A 492 -2.02 -27.32 -10.35
N ASN A 493 -2.37 -28.41 -9.67
CA ASN A 493 -3.29 -29.41 -10.21
C ASN A 493 -4.73 -28.91 -10.30
N ALA A 494 -5.13 -27.92 -9.49
CA ALA A 494 -6.45 -27.33 -9.58
C ALA A 494 -6.59 -26.38 -10.79
N LEU A 495 -5.49 -25.83 -11.31
CA LEU A 495 -5.52 -24.89 -12.45
C LEU A 495 -6.03 -25.55 -13.73
N GLY A 496 -6.90 -24.82 -14.44
CA GLY A 496 -7.57 -25.32 -15.65
C GLY A 496 -8.87 -26.05 -15.37
N SER A 497 -9.17 -26.33 -14.09
CA SER A 497 -10.47 -26.86 -13.67
C SER A 497 -11.59 -25.82 -13.84
N LYS A 498 -12.84 -26.27 -13.76
CA LYS A 498 -14.02 -25.42 -13.98
C LYS A 498 -14.04 -24.24 -13.00
N ASN A 499 -14.00 -23.02 -13.55
CA ASN A 499 -13.93 -21.76 -12.78
C ASN A 499 -12.63 -21.57 -11.97
N ILE A 500 -11.57 -22.33 -12.24
CA ILE A 500 -10.23 -22.12 -11.67
C ILE A 500 -9.27 -21.84 -12.84
N ASP A 501 -9.07 -20.57 -13.16
CA ASP A 501 -8.23 -20.10 -14.27
C ASP A 501 -7.16 -19.11 -13.78
N ILE A 502 -6.05 -18.97 -14.53
CA ILE A 502 -4.95 -18.03 -14.24
C ILE A 502 -5.39 -16.56 -14.16
N ASN A 503 -6.51 -16.22 -14.81
CA ASN A 503 -7.09 -14.87 -14.80
C ASN A 503 -7.98 -14.60 -13.58
N SER A 504 -8.25 -15.62 -12.76
CA SER A 504 -9.08 -15.49 -11.56
C SER A 504 -8.32 -14.72 -10.47
N PHE A 505 -9.06 -14.17 -9.51
CA PHE A 505 -8.45 -13.50 -8.36
C PHE A 505 -8.41 -14.46 -7.19
N TYR A 506 -7.20 -14.75 -6.68
CA TYR A 506 -7.01 -15.73 -5.61
C TYR A 506 -6.81 -15.03 -4.26
N ILE A 507 -7.46 -15.54 -3.22
CA ILE A 507 -7.24 -15.11 -1.83
C ILE A 507 -6.88 -16.35 -1.02
N TYR A 508 -5.61 -16.44 -0.63
CA TYR A 508 -5.11 -17.50 0.24
C TYR A 508 -5.33 -17.10 1.71
N LEU A 509 -5.93 -17.99 2.51
CA LEU A 509 -6.22 -17.73 3.92
C LEU A 509 -5.34 -18.62 4.81
N ASN A 510 -4.73 -18.03 5.84
CA ASN A 510 -3.87 -18.77 6.76
C ASN A 510 -3.94 -18.24 8.20
N TYR A 511 -3.70 -19.08 9.21
CA TYR A 511 -3.58 -18.69 10.63
C TYR A 511 -4.67 -17.72 11.15
N LEU A 512 -5.91 -17.84 10.69
CA LEU A 512 -6.98 -16.96 11.14
C LEU A 512 -7.29 -17.19 12.64
N GLY A 513 -7.70 -16.15 13.35
CA GLY A 513 -8.03 -16.21 14.78
C GLY A 513 -6.84 -16.23 15.74
N LEU A 514 -5.62 -16.06 15.22
CA LEU A 514 -4.38 -15.98 15.99
C LEU A 514 -3.80 -14.56 15.99
N GLY A 515 -2.95 -14.26 16.97
CA GLY A 515 -2.29 -12.95 17.11
C GLY A 515 -3.11 -11.90 17.85
N ASP A 516 -2.63 -10.66 17.81
CA ASP A 516 -3.27 -9.50 18.44
C ASP A 516 -4.68 -9.27 17.89
N SER A 517 -5.62 -8.97 18.79
CA SER A 517 -7.08 -9.04 18.56
C SER A 517 -7.68 -8.02 17.60
N ASN A 518 -6.91 -7.40 16.69
CA ASN A 518 -7.42 -6.42 15.73
C ASN A 518 -6.47 -6.20 14.53
N LYS A 519 -5.67 -7.20 14.17
CA LYS A 519 -4.73 -7.12 13.04
C LYS A 519 -4.95 -8.26 12.05
N ILE A 520 -4.69 -7.97 10.79
CA ILE A 520 -4.55 -8.97 9.73
C ILE A 520 -3.38 -8.57 8.85
N TYR A 521 -2.54 -9.54 8.51
CA TYR A 521 -1.39 -9.37 7.65
C TYR A 521 -1.80 -9.70 6.22
N ILE A 522 -1.41 -8.85 5.27
CA ILE A 522 -1.69 -9.03 3.85
C ILE A 522 -0.38 -9.11 3.08
N ASP A 523 -0.27 -10.13 2.23
CA ASP A 523 0.80 -10.24 1.25
C ASP A 523 0.21 -10.14 -0.15
N THR A 524 0.65 -9.11 -0.87
CA THR A 524 0.20 -8.77 -2.22
C THR A 524 1.29 -9.03 -3.26
N SER A 525 2.37 -9.72 -2.88
CA SER A 525 3.49 -10.01 -3.77
C SER A 525 3.05 -10.75 -5.02
N SER A 526 2.19 -11.76 -4.92
CA SER A 526 1.67 -12.53 -6.06
C SER A 526 0.58 -11.82 -6.87
N VAL A 527 0.28 -10.54 -6.59
CA VAL A 527 -0.69 -9.77 -7.37
C VAL A 527 -0.02 -9.25 -8.64
N LEU A 528 -0.38 -9.82 -9.79
CA LEU A 528 0.18 -9.41 -11.07
C LEU A 528 -0.32 -8.00 -11.46
N SER A 529 0.64 -7.12 -11.79
CA SER A 529 0.41 -5.71 -12.12
C SER A 529 -0.47 -5.49 -13.36
N ALA A 530 -0.51 -6.49 -14.26
CA ALA A 530 -1.34 -6.48 -15.47
C ALA A 530 -2.85 -6.41 -15.16
N TYR A 531 -3.30 -7.00 -14.04
CA TYR A 531 -4.71 -7.06 -13.69
C TYR A 531 -5.14 -5.86 -12.82
N LYS A 532 -5.40 -4.72 -13.46
CA LYS A 532 -5.89 -3.49 -12.81
C LYS A 532 -7.11 -3.71 -11.89
N ARG A 533 -7.93 -4.73 -12.19
CA ARG A 533 -9.10 -5.11 -11.39
C ARG A 533 -8.72 -5.69 -10.03
N HIS A 534 -7.69 -6.53 -9.97
CA HIS A 534 -7.23 -7.16 -8.73
C HIS A 534 -6.75 -6.09 -7.73
N TYR A 535 -6.09 -5.04 -8.24
CA TYR A 535 -5.73 -3.88 -7.42
C TYR A 535 -6.92 -3.15 -6.81
N ARG A 536 -8.01 -2.95 -7.58
CA ARG A 536 -9.25 -2.36 -7.03
C ARG A 536 -9.83 -3.22 -5.92
N ASN A 537 -9.68 -4.54 -5.98
CA ASN A 537 -10.14 -5.44 -4.93
C ASN A 537 -9.30 -5.29 -3.66
N ILE A 538 -7.98 -5.15 -3.77
CA ILE A 538 -7.10 -4.87 -2.62
C ILE A 538 -7.50 -3.56 -1.92
N ARG A 539 -7.85 -2.53 -2.70
CA ARG A 539 -8.41 -1.29 -2.14
C ARG A 539 -9.72 -1.55 -1.41
N ASN A 540 -10.63 -2.33 -2.00
CA ASN A 540 -11.90 -2.69 -1.37
C ASN A 540 -11.71 -3.45 -0.05
N ILE A 541 -10.69 -4.33 0.02
CA ILE A 541 -10.28 -5.06 1.23
C ILE A 541 -9.83 -4.07 2.31
N LYS A 542 -8.94 -3.14 1.97
CA LYS A 542 -8.44 -2.10 2.90
C LYS A 542 -9.54 -1.15 3.38
N GLU A 543 -10.53 -0.86 2.55
CA GLU A 543 -11.72 -0.09 2.95
C GLU A 543 -12.62 -0.89 3.90
N GLY A 544 -12.90 -2.17 3.60
CA GLY A 544 -13.74 -3.03 4.45
C GLY A 544 -13.14 -3.26 5.83
N ALA A 545 -11.83 -3.42 5.93
CA ALA A 545 -11.16 -3.56 7.23
C ALA A 545 -11.26 -2.30 8.09
N LYS A 546 -11.18 -1.10 7.48
CA LYS A 546 -11.40 0.17 8.20
C LYS A 546 -12.80 0.28 8.78
N GLU A 547 -13.82 -0.23 8.09
CA GLU A 547 -15.20 -0.25 8.58
C GLU A 547 -15.34 -1.14 9.82
N LEU A 548 -14.63 -2.28 9.85
CA LEU A 548 -14.58 -3.22 10.98
C LEU A 548 -13.54 -2.84 12.05
N LYS A 549 -12.80 -1.74 11.87
CA LYS A 549 -11.68 -1.31 12.74
C LYS A 549 -10.51 -2.31 12.83
N ILE A 550 -10.42 -3.22 11.87
CA ILE A 550 -9.31 -4.16 11.73
C ILE A 550 -8.14 -3.44 11.04
N THR A 551 -6.95 -3.54 11.62
CA THR A 551 -5.73 -2.97 11.03
C THR A 551 -5.13 -3.95 10.04
N ILE A 552 -4.99 -3.54 8.78
CA ILE A 552 -4.27 -4.32 7.77
C ILE A 552 -2.81 -3.89 7.75
N GLU A 553 -1.89 -4.82 7.95
CA GLU A 553 -0.44 -4.62 7.83
C GLU A 553 0.08 -5.36 6.60
N GLN A 554 0.83 -4.66 5.73
CA GLN A 554 1.47 -5.29 4.58
C GLN A 554 2.70 -6.05 5.04
N GLU A 555 2.80 -7.32 4.67
CA GLU A 555 3.97 -8.15 4.92
C GLU A 555 4.30 -9.00 3.67
N TYR A 556 5.50 -9.57 3.65
CA TYR A 556 5.92 -10.54 2.64
C TYR A 556 6.19 -11.85 3.34
N PHE A 557 5.40 -12.86 3.03
CA PHE A 557 5.40 -14.13 3.74
C PHE A 557 6.44 -15.12 3.19
N ASN A 558 7.40 -14.69 2.35
CA ASN A 558 8.43 -15.59 1.78
C ASN A 558 8.94 -16.60 2.83
N ASN A 559 8.83 -17.90 2.49
CA ASN A 559 9.15 -19.08 3.31
C ASN A 559 8.18 -19.43 4.47
N MET A 560 7.21 -18.58 4.78
CA MET A 560 6.12 -18.87 5.73
C MET A 560 5.02 -19.72 5.07
N PHE A 561 4.73 -19.45 3.79
CA PHE A 561 3.68 -20.11 3.01
C PHE A 561 4.21 -20.54 1.64
N ILE A 562 4.54 -21.82 1.51
CA ILE A 562 5.07 -22.41 0.25
C ILE A 562 4.06 -22.22 -0.90
N ASP A 563 2.76 -22.32 -0.60
CA ASP A 563 1.70 -22.23 -1.62
C ASP A 563 1.55 -20.85 -2.27
N ILE A 564 2.04 -19.77 -1.63
CA ILE A 564 2.04 -18.42 -2.24
C ILE A 564 3.13 -18.32 -3.31
N GLU A 565 4.26 -19.01 -3.12
CA GLU A 565 5.30 -19.05 -4.15
C GLU A 565 4.76 -19.72 -5.41
N ALA A 566 3.94 -20.75 -5.24
CA ALA A 566 3.26 -21.43 -6.33
C ALA A 566 2.29 -20.53 -7.11
N PHE A 567 1.66 -19.52 -6.49
CA PHE A 567 0.88 -18.53 -7.25
C PHE A 567 1.78 -17.76 -8.22
N THR A 568 2.96 -17.37 -7.75
CA THR A 568 3.93 -16.62 -8.55
C THR A 568 4.47 -17.49 -9.68
N GLU A 569 4.85 -18.73 -9.39
CA GLU A 569 5.35 -19.70 -10.38
C GLU A 569 4.31 -20.04 -11.45
N ASN A 570 3.06 -20.21 -11.03
CA ASN A 570 1.96 -20.57 -11.92
C ASN A 570 1.25 -19.37 -12.57
N LYS A 571 1.79 -18.16 -12.39
CA LYS A 571 1.28 -16.91 -12.99
C LYS A 571 -0.17 -16.61 -12.62
N VAL A 572 -0.53 -17.01 -11.42
CA VAL A 572 -1.84 -16.79 -10.84
C VAL A 572 -1.80 -15.50 -10.05
N SER A 573 -2.74 -14.60 -10.32
CA SER A 573 -2.81 -13.35 -9.57
C SER A 573 -3.63 -13.53 -8.28
N GLY A 574 -2.95 -13.43 -7.14
CA GLY A 574 -3.60 -13.57 -5.85
C GLY A 574 -2.94 -12.76 -4.75
N LEU A 575 -3.52 -12.84 -3.57
CA LEU A 575 -2.93 -12.32 -2.33
C LEU A 575 -3.13 -13.34 -1.22
N ALA A 576 -2.40 -13.18 -0.13
CA ALA A 576 -2.64 -13.95 1.08
C ALA A 576 -3.04 -13.06 2.25
N LEU A 577 -3.91 -13.59 3.10
CA LEU A 577 -4.34 -13.01 4.36
C LEU A 577 -3.97 -13.96 5.49
N SER A 578 -3.27 -13.43 6.49
CA SER A 578 -2.85 -14.18 7.67
C SER A 578 -3.25 -13.45 8.96
N GLY A 579 -3.70 -14.19 9.97
CA GLY A 579 -3.93 -13.63 11.30
C GLY A 579 -2.63 -13.22 12.02
N ILE A 580 -1.51 -13.86 11.67
CA ILE A 580 -0.19 -13.59 12.26
C ILE A 580 0.82 -13.16 11.20
N GLY A 581 1.77 -12.31 11.60
CA GLY A 581 2.91 -11.94 10.78
C GLY A 581 4.09 -12.89 10.98
N LYS A 582 5.24 -12.56 10.38
CA LYS A 582 6.45 -13.40 10.44
C LYS A 582 6.99 -13.58 11.86
N GLU A 583 6.96 -12.55 12.69
CA GLU A 583 7.37 -12.65 14.10
C GLU A 583 6.47 -13.60 14.88
N GLY A 584 5.15 -13.55 14.62
CA GLY A 584 4.20 -14.50 15.17
C GLY A 584 4.53 -15.91 14.71
N TYR A 585 4.74 -16.11 13.40
CA TYR A 585 5.13 -17.40 12.85
C TYR A 585 6.37 -18.00 13.52
N GLU A 586 7.44 -17.22 13.66
CA GLU A 586 8.67 -17.66 14.32
C GLU A 586 8.45 -18.04 15.79
N GLN A 587 7.53 -17.35 16.49
CA GLN A 587 7.15 -17.73 17.84
C GLN A 587 6.38 -19.05 17.86
N TYR A 588 5.33 -19.19 17.04
CA TYR A 588 4.50 -20.39 16.98
C TYR A 588 5.29 -21.63 16.51
N THR A 589 6.21 -21.46 15.57
CA THR A 589 7.10 -22.53 15.06
C THR A 589 8.26 -22.90 15.98
N LYS A 590 8.57 -22.11 17.03
CA LYS A 590 9.61 -22.46 18.03
C LYS A 590 9.06 -23.22 19.25
N PHE A 591 7.75 -23.23 19.49
CA PHE A 591 7.15 -24.00 20.60
C PHE A 591 7.16 -25.51 20.32
N ASN A 592 7.35 -26.37 21.34
CA ASN A 592 7.28 -27.83 21.21
C ASN A 592 5.99 -28.30 20.51
N GLU A 593 6.10 -29.27 19.60
CA GLU A 593 5.02 -29.84 18.77
C GLU A 593 3.75 -30.23 19.57
N GLN A 594 3.91 -30.71 20.81
CA GLN A 594 2.78 -31.12 21.65
C GLN A 594 1.89 -29.96 22.16
N ASN A 595 2.41 -28.73 22.25
CA ASN A 595 1.65 -27.57 22.72
C ASN A 595 1.04 -26.74 21.58
N ARG A 596 1.18 -27.19 20.32
CA ARG A 596 0.75 -26.45 19.14
C ARG A 596 -0.72 -26.67 18.79
N ASN A 597 -1.24 -27.87 19.04
CA ASN A 597 -2.62 -28.22 18.72
C ASN A 597 -3.56 -27.99 19.92
N ASP A 598 -3.75 -26.73 20.30
CA ASP A 598 -4.60 -26.36 21.44
C ASP A 598 -5.64 -25.32 21.00
N ILE A 599 -6.92 -25.72 21.07
CA ILE A 599 -8.06 -24.87 20.70
C ILE A 599 -8.17 -23.63 21.61
N SER A 600 -7.64 -23.68 22.83
CA SER A 600 -7.68 -22.57 23.79
C SER A 600 -6.84 -21.36 23.38
N LYS A 601 -5.90 -21.54 22.45
CA LYS A 601 -5.05 -20.47 21.90
C LYS A 601 -5.73 -19.66 20.82
N ILE A 602 -6.90 -20.10 20.33
CA ILE A 602 -7.63 -19.46 19.25
C ILE A 602 -8.57 -18.43 19.88
N HIS A 603 -8.39 -17.17 19.50
CA HIS A 603 -9.22 -16.08 20.01
C HIS A 603 -10.53 -16.02 19.22
N SER A 604 -11.62 -16.56 19.78
CA SER A 604 -12.93 -16.65 19.13
C SER A 604 -13.41 -15.30 18.54
N ASN A 605 -13.33 -14.20 19.29
CA ASN A 605 -13.73 -12.87 18.80
C ASN A 605 -12.85 -12.39 17.62
N THR A 606 -11.54 -12.61 17.69
CA THR A 606 -10.61 -12.23 16.61
C THR A 606 -10.89 -13.03 15.35
N LEU A 607 -11.16 -14.33 15.50
CA LEU A 607 -11.55 -15.20 14.40
C LEU A 607 -12.85 -14.69 13.76
N GLU A 608 -13.86 -14.37 14.56
CA GLU A 608 -15.15 -13.84 14.09
C GLU A 608 -14.96 -12.57 13.25
N GLU A 609 -14.21 -11.59 13.76
CA GLU A 609 -13.95 -10.34 13.05
C GLU A 609 -13.19 -10.53 11.72
N GLN A 610 -12.17 -11.41 11.71
CA GLN A 610 -11.40 -11.72 10.51
C GLN A 610 -12.23 -12.48 9.47
N VAL A 611 -13.05 -13.46 9.88
CA VAL A 611 -13.93 -14.19 8.98
C VAL A 611 -15.02 -13.27 8.43
N GLN A 612 -15.56 -12.36 9.24
CA GLN A 612 -16.53 -11.36 8.79
C GLN A 612 -15.92 -10.38 7.79
N LEU A 613 -14.65 -10.01 7.96
CA LEU A 613 -13.92 -9.21 6.97
C LEU A 613 -13.85 -9.95 5.62
N ILE A 614 -13.46 -11.22 5.63
CA ILE A 614 -13.37 -12.04 4.40
C ILE A 614 -14.74 -12.22 3.73
N MET A 615 -15.80 -12.40 4.53
CA MET A 615 -17.19 -12.42 4.05
C MET A 615 -17.55 -11.12 3.33
N ASN A 616 -17.25 -9.97 3.93
CA ASN A 616 -17.53 -8.66 3.32
C ASN A 616 -16.75 -8.48 2.01
N ILE A 617 -15.51 -8.98 1.94
CA ILE A 617 -14.68 -8.96 0.73
C ILE A 617 -15.31 -9.80 -0.37
N ALA A 618 -15.69 -11.05 -0.07
CA ALA A 618 -16.33 -11.96 -1.02
C ALA A 618 -17.66 -11.40 -1.54
N ILE A 619 -18.49 -10.84 -0.66
CA ILE A 619 -19.76 -10.20 -1.03
C ILE A 619 -19.52 -9.00 -1.95
N LYS A 620 -18.61 -8.11 -1.57
CA LYS A 620 -18.31 -6.90 -2.35
C LYS A 620 -17.71 -7.26 -3.71
N TYR A 621 -16.95 -8.36 -3.81
CA TYR A 621 -16.44 -8.86 -5.08
C TYR A 621 -17.54 -9.43 -5.97
N ALA A 622 -18.39 -10.31 -5.42
CA ALA A 622 -19.28 -11.15 -6.20
C ALA A 622 -20.69 -10.57 -6.46
N TRP A 623 -21.14 -9.59 -5.67
CA TRP A 623 -22.45 -8.94 -5.84
C TRP A 623 -22.36 -7.46 -6.28
N SER A 624 -21.17 -6.93 -6.61
CA SER A 624 -21.05 -5.57 -7.16
C SER A 624 -21.07 -5.57 -8.69
N ASP A 625 -22.26 -5.40 -9.27
CA ASP A 625 -22.39 -5.14 -10.71
C ASP A 625 -22.16 -3.65 -11.01
N LYS A 626 -21.06 -3.34 -11.71
CA LYS A 626 -20.84 -1.98 -12.25
C LYS A 626 -20.57 -2.04 -13.75
N PRO A 627 -21.63 -2.03 -14.60
CA PRO A 627 -21.52 -2.10 -16.06
C PRO A 627 -20.63 -1.00 -16.68
N ARG A 628 -20.54 0.18 -16.05
CA ARG A 628 -19.73 1.32 -16.51
C ARG A 628 -18.23 1.20 -16.22
N LEU A 629 -17.79 0.18 -15.48
CA LEU A 629 -16.39 0.04 -15.03
C LEU A 629 -15.50 -0.83 -15.91
N GLY A 630 -15.98 -1.21 -17.10
CA GLY A 630 -15.28 -2.12 -18.02
C GLY A 630 -15.69 -3.58 -17.86
N ASP A 631 -16.77 -3.86 -17.13
CA ASP A 631 -17.40 -5.19 -17.04
C ASP A 631 -18.31 -5.47 -18.27
N SER A 632 -18.09 -4.79 -19.39
CA SER A 632 -18.75 -5.08 -20.66
C SER A 632 -17.85 -5.95 -21.52
N TYR A 633 -18.30 -7.20 -21.68
CA TYR A 633 -17.96 -8.20 -22.71
C TYR A 633 -16.49 -8.32 -23.12
#